data_AF-A0ABD5YYW8-F1
#
_entry.id   AF-A0ABD5YYW8-F1
#
_cell.length_a   1.000
_cell.length_b   1.000
_cell.length_c   1.000
_cell.angle_alpha   90.00
_cell.angle_beta   90.00
_cell.angle_gamma   90.00
#
_symmetry.space_group_name_H-M   'P 1'
#
loop_
_entity.id
_entity.type
_entity.pdbx_description
1 polymer ?
#
loop_
_entity_poly.entity_id
_entity_poly.type
_entity_poly.pdbx_seq_one_letter_code
_entity_poly.pdbx_strand_id
1 'polypeptide(L)'
;MWTFSAIGWFDIAFSQPFIVVLVLLIGLSIDYGLHVVMRYREARESSETSPSRAMTVALGSAGGALVYITTTTVIGFLSNLTSALGVFSELGVVSAIGIVATLLVPALKVELEGVIERREIDRLKPAVGTGGGPVSRVLDTGATLATKAPYVVIAVALLVSATGAYGATGIDASFGQSDFLAEDPDD
;
A
#
# COMPACT_ATOMS: atom_id res chain seq x y z
N MET A 1 -7.38 -3.12 13.90
CA MET A 1 -7.48 -3.81 15.21
C MET A 1 -6.15 -3.78 15.92
N TRP A 2 -5.12 -4.50 15.47
CA TRP A 2 -3.79 -4.54 16.09
C TRP A 2 -3.13 -3.17 16.36
N THR A 3 -3.29 -2.21 15.44
CA THR A 3 -2.80 -0.84 15.63
C THR A 3 -3.51 -0.12 16.78
N PHE A 4 -4.83 -0.29 16.91
CA PHE A 4 -5.60 0.27 18.03
C PHE A 4 -5.25 -0.43 19.35
N SER A 5 -4.99 -1.75 19.30
CA SER A 5 -4.48 -2.49 20.45
C SER A 5 -3.12 -1.98 20.89
N ALA A 6 -2.22 -1.64 19.95
CA ALA A 6 -0.93 -1.05 20.25
C ALA A 6 -1.08 0.31 20.92
N ILE A 7 -1.91 1.21 20.36
CA ILE A 7 -2.21 2.53 20.95
C ILE A 7 -2.67 2.38 22.41
N GLY A 8 -3.59 1.44 22.67
CA GLY A 8 -4.07 1.16 24.03
C GLY A 8 -3.01 0.55 24.96
N TRP A 9 -2.12 -0.30 24.45
CA TRP A 9 -1.04 -0.89 25.26
C TRP A 9 -0.01 0.17 25.65
N PHE A 10 0.36 1.04 24.72
CA PHE A 10 1.37 2.09 24.92
C PHE A 10 0.83 3.35 25.59
N ASP A 11 -0.45 3.36 25.99
CA ASP A 11 -1.15 4.50 26.61
C ASP A 11 -1.03 5.80 25.77
N ILE A 12 -1.09 5.65 24.45
CA ILE A 12 -0.96 6.76 23.50
C ILE A 12 -2.32 7.41 23.29
N ALA A 13 -2.39 8.73 23.41
CA ALA A 13 -3.61 9.48 23.13
C ALA A 13 -3.92 9.49 21.62
N PHE A 14 -5.12 9.04 21.25
CA PHE A 14 -5.55 9.10 19.86
C PHE A 14 -5.78 10.56 19.44
N SER A 15 -4.99 11.02 18.46
CA SER A 15 -5.02 12.38 17.92
C SER A 15 -5.28 12.40 16.41
N GLN A 16 -5.62 13.56 15.85
CA GLN A 16 -5.96 13.73 14.43
C GLN A 16 -4.90 13.17 13.44
N PRO A 17 -3.58 13.31 13.67
CA PRO A 17 -2.57 12.76 12.78
C PRO A 17 -2.64 11.23 12.59
N PHE A 18 -3.23 10.47 13.52
CA PHE A 18 -3.37 9.01 13.41
C PHE A 18 -4.31 8.59 12.28
N ILE A 19 -5.14 9.48 11.74
CA ILE A 19 -5.97 9.21 10.55
C ILE A 19 -5.08 8.79 9.36
N VAL A 20 -3.91 9.40 9.21
CA VAL A 20 -2.95 9.05 8.14
C VAL A 20 -2.49 7.59 8.26
N VAL A 21 -2.25 7.12 9.49
CA VAL A 21 -1.86 5.73 9.77
C VAL A 21 -2.96 4.77 9.33
N LEU A 22 -4.23 5.10 9.58
CA LEU A 22 -5.34 4.23 9.17
C LEU A 22 -5.43 4.09 7.65
N VAL A 23 -5.36 5.20 6.92
CA VAL A 23 -5.40 5.19 5.45
C VAL A 23 -4.22 4.40 4.89
N LEU A 24 -3.03 4.60 5.44
CA LEU A 24 -1.83 3.89 5.03
C LEU A 24 -1.95 2.37 5.25
N LEU A 25 -2.42 1.94 6.41
CA LEU A 25 -2.55 0.52 6.72
C LEU A 25 -3.62 -0.17 5.85
N ILE A 26 -4.70 0.54 5.51
CA ILE A 26 -5.68 0.04 4.55
C ILE A 26 -5.03 -0.15 3.18
N GLY A 27 -4.28 0.84 2.70
CA GLY A 27 -3.56 0.78 1.42
C GLY A 27 -2.59 -0.40 1.35
N LEU A 28 -1.72 -0.55 2.36
CA LEU A 28 -0.75 -1.64 2.44
C LEU A 28 -1.41 -3.02 2.54
N SER A 29 -2.48 -3.14 3.33
CA SER A 29 -3.24 -4.38 3.45
C SER A 29 -3.82 -4.81 2.10
N ILE A 30 -4.38 -3.87 1.34
CA ILE A 30 -4.93 -4.12 0.00
C ILE A 30 -3.82 -4.50 -0.97
N ASP A 31 -2.70 -3.78 -0.97
CA ASP A 31 -1.57 -4.06 -1.87
C ASP A 31 -0.98 -5.46 -1.62
N TYR A 32 -0.71 -5.81 -0.36
CA TYR A 32 -0.17 -7.12 0.00
C TYR A 32 -1.13 -8.25 -0.34
N GLY A 33 -2.43 -8.05 -0.05
CA GLY A 33 -3.48 -9.00 -0.43
C GLY A 33 -3.57 -9.19 -1.94
N LEU A 34 -3.58 -8.09 -2.70
CA LEU A 34 -3.63 -8.12 -4.16
C LEU A 34 -2.40 -8.80 -4.76
N HIS A 35 -1.20 -8.51 -4.26
CA HIS A 35 0.03 -9.13 -4.75
C HIS A 35 -0.03 -10.66 -4.63
N VAL A 36 -0.47 -11.17 -3.48
CA VAL A 36 -0.63 -12.62 -3.24
C VAL A 36 -1.79 -13.20 -4.03
N VAL A 37 -2.87 -12.46 -4.27
CA VAL A 37 -3.96 -12.88 -5.16
C VAL A 37 -3.48 -13.02 -6.59
N MET A 38 -2.72 -12.05 -7.11
CA MET A 38 -2.21 -12.11 -8.48
C MET A 38 -1.24 -13.26 -8.68
N ARG A 39 -0.29 -13.47 -7.76
CA ARG A 39 0.62 -14.63 -7.82
C ARG A 39 -0.09 -15.96 -7.71
N TYR A 40 -1.13 -16.03 -6.88
CA TYR A 40 -1.98 -17.21 -6.79
C TYR A 40 -2.72 -17.51 -8.10
N ARG A 41 -3.27 -16.47 -8.74
CA ARG A 41 -3.94 -16.61 -10.04
C ARG A 41 -2.98 -17.04 -11.13
N GLU A 42 -1.80 -16.43 -11.19
CA GLU A 42 -0.74 -16.82 -12.13
C GLU A 42 -0.37 -18.31 -11.95
N ALA A 43 -0.22 -18.78 -10.71
CA ALA A 43 0.05 -20.18 -10.41
C ALA A 43 -1.12 -21.14 -10.73
N ARG A 44 -2.38 -20.68 -10.61
CA ARG A 44 -3.59 -21.42 -11.01
C ARG A 44 -3.75 -21.52 -12.52
N GLU A 45 -3.33 -20.49 -13.26
CA GLU A 45 -3.42 -20.42 -14.73
C GLU A 45 -2.26 -21.17 -15.40
N SER A 46 -1.05 -21.13 -14.85
CA SER A 46 0.15 -21.75 -15.45
C SER A 46 0.22 -23.26 -15.29
N SER A 47 -0.49 -23.80 -14.31
CA SER A 47 -0.37 -25.19 -13.89
C SER A 47 -1.70 -25.57 -13.28
N GLU A 48 -2.37 -26.59 -13.84
CA GLU A 48 -3.64 -27.18 -13.36
C GLU A 48 -3.48 -27.80 -11.97
N THR A 49 -3.09 -26.98 -11.01
CA THR A 49 -2.63 -27.38 -9.69
C THR A 49 -3.76 -27.20 -8.71
N SER A 50 -3.80 -28.05 -7.68
CA SER A 50 -4.73 -27.87 -6.58
C SER A 50 -4.58 -26.47 -5.97
N PRO A 51 -5.68 -25.80 -5.59
CA PRO A 51 -5.67 -24.49 -4.93
C PRO A 51 -4.62 -24.36 -3.83
N SER A 52 -4.54 -25.38 -2.97
CA SER A 52 -3.53 -25.45 -1.90
C SER A 52 -2.09 -25.34 -2.43
N ARG A 53 -1.75 -26.01 -3.53
CA ARG A 53 -0.39 -25.96 -4.10
C ARG A 53 -0.12 -24.64 -4.82
N ALA A 54 -1.09 -24.11 -5.55
CA ALA A 54 -0.98 -22.79 -6.16
C ALA A 54 -0.75 -21.69 -5.11
N MET A 55 -1.38 -21.81 -3.94
CA MET A 55 -1.17 -20.88 -2.83
C MET A 55 0.25 -20.98 -2.25
N THR A 56 0.79 -22.20 -2.08
CA THR A 56 2.18 -22.38 -1.63
C THR A 56 3.18 -21.74 -2.60
N VAL A 57 2.98 -21.90 -3.91
CA VAL A 57 3.82 -21.27 -4.94
C VAL A 57 3.71 -19.75 -4.89
N ALA A 58 2.49 -19.22 -4.76
CA ALA A 58 2.25 -17.79 -4.64
C ALA A 58 2.94 -17.19 -3.41
N LEU A 59 2.84 -17.85 -2.25
CA LEU A 59 3.45 -17.37 -1.02
C LEU A 59 4.97 -17.51 -1.05
N GLY A 60 5.50 -18.59 -1.64
CA GLY A 60 6.95 -18.79 -1.81
C GLY A 60 7.58 -17.74 -2.74
N SER A 61 6.87 -17.30 -3.76
CA SER A 61 7.35 -16.28 -4.71
C SER A 61 7.12 -14.84 -4.24
N ALA A 62 5.97 -14.55 -3.62
CA ALA A 62 5.63 -13.21 -3.13
C ALA A 62 6.18 -12.90 -1.74
N GLY A 63 6.28 -13.91 -0.86
CA GLY A 63 6.53 -13.71 0.57
C GLY A 63 7.86 -13.01 0.85
N GLY A 64 8.92 -13.37 0.12
CA GLY A 64 10.21 -12.70 0.24
C GLY A 64 10.11 -11.20 -0.09
N ALA A 65 9.46 -10.85 -1.21
CA ALA A 65 9.26 -9.46 -1.61
C ALA A 65 8.44 -8.67 -0.56
N LEU A 66 7.39 -9.27 -0.02
CA LEU A 66 6.55 -8.63 1.01
C LEU A 66 7.33 -8.36 2.30
N VAL A 67 8.21 -9.27 2.71
CA VAL A 67 9.07 -9.07 3.89
C VAL A 67 10.06 -7.92 3.64
N TYR A 68 10.69 -7.84 2.47
CA TYR A 68 11.58 -6.73 2.13
C TYR A 68 10.88 -5.37 2.11
N ILE A 69 9.71 -5.28 1.45
CA ILE A 69 8.93 -4.04 1.37
C ILE A 69 8.45 -3.64 2.77
N THR A 70 7.96 -4.59 3.57
CA THR A 70 7.56 -4.33 4.96
C THR A 70 8.73 -3.82 5.80
N THR A 71 9.89 -4.45 5.69
CA THR A 71 11.08 -4.09 6.47
C THR A 71 11.53 -2.67 6.17
N THR A 72 11.65 -2.32 4.89
CA THR A 72 12.05 -0.97 4.46
C THR A 72 11.01 0.08 4.87
N THR A 73 9.72 -0.24 4.77
CA THR A 73 8.64 0.66 5.22
C THR A 73 8.67 0.87 6.73
N VAL A 74 8.84 -0.19 7.52
CA VAL A 74 8.97 -0.11 8.98
C VAL A 74 10.17 0.73 9.38
N ILE A 75 11.33 0.54 8.74
CA ILE A 75 12.53 1.38 8.98
C ILE A 75 12.22 2.86 8.68
N GLY A 76 11.53 3.14 7.58
CA GLY A 76 11.10 4.49 7.23
C GLY A 76 10.23 5.13 8.32
N PHE A 77 9.23 4.42 8.84
CA PHE A 77 8.38 4.93 9.91
C PHE A 77 9.10 5.06 11.26
N LEU A 78 9.98 4.12 11.59
CA LEU A 78 10.79 4.18 12.80
C LEU A 78 11.80 5.32 12.79
N SER A 79 12.15 5.88 11.63
CA SER A 79 12.96 7.10 11.58
C SER A 79 12.33 8.29 12.32
N ASN A 80 10.99 8.31 12.45
CA ASN A 80 10.27 9.34 13.20
C ASN A 80 10.56 9.32 14.71
N LEU A 81 11.18 8.26 15.24
CA LEU A 81 11.66 8.24 16.62
C LEU A 81 12.71 9.33 16.91
N THR A 82 13.35 9.86 15.86
CA THR A 82 14.32 10.96 15.96
C THR A 82 13.67 12.34 16.08
N SER A 83 12.34 12.44 15.93
CA SER A 83 11.60 13.70 16.00
C SER A 83 11.57 14.27 17.41
N ALA A 84 11.76 15.59 17.52
CA ALA A 84 11.57 16.35 18.76
C ALA A 84 10.08 16.49 19.16
N LEU A 85 9.16 16.31 18.21
CA LEU A 85 7.72 16.35 18.44
C LEU A 85 7.22 14.94 18.76
N GLY A 86 6.73 14.72 19.98
CA GLY A 86 6.29 13.42 20.48
C GLY A 86 5.24 12.74 19.61
N VAL A 87 4.32 13.51 19.03
CA VAL A 87 3.28 13.00 18.13
C VAL A 87 3.86 12.23 16.93
N PHE A 88 4.98 12.67 16.36
CA PHE A 88 5.59 11.97 15.22
C PHE A 88 6.32 10.69 15.65
N SER A 89 6.94 10.70 16.84
CA SER A 89 7.57 9.50 17.41
C SER A 89 6.52 8.40 17.67
N GLU A 90 5.40 8.76 18.29
CA GLU A 90 4.26 7.87 18.53
C GLU A 90 3.66 7.34 17.21
N LEU A 91 3.49 8.21 16.21
CA LEU A 91 3.06 7.79 14.87
C LEU A 91 4.01 6.78 14.25
N GLY A 92 5.33 6.96 14.41
CA GLY A 92 6.34 6.03 13.92
C GLY A 92 6.18 4.63 14.50
N VAL A 93 6.07 4.53 15.83
CA VAL A 93 5.91 3.26 16.54
C VAL A 93 4.59 2.57 16.18
N VAL A 94 3.48 3.31 16.25
CA VAL A 94 2.15 2.76 15.99
C VAL A 94 2.01 2.30 14.55
N SER A 95 2.54 3.08 13.60
CA SER A 95 2.56 2.69 12.18
C SER A 95 3.41 1.44 11.97
N ALA A 96 4.61 1.37 12.53
CA ALA A 96 5.50 0.22 12.40
C ALA A 96 4.82 -1.09 12.85
N ILE A 97 4.16 -1.07 14.01
CA ILE A 97 3.41 -2.23 14.52
C ILE A 97 2.26 -2.59 13.58
N GLY A 98 1.49 -1.58 13.14
CA GLY A 98 0.40 -1.78 12.20
C GLY A 98 0.87 -2.41 10.88
N ILE A 99 1.99 -1.92 10.32
CA ILE A 99 2.57 -2.38 9.07
C ILE A 99 3.01 -3.84 9.21
N VAL A 100 3.72 -4.20 10.28
CA VAL A 100 4.08 -5.60 10.54
C VAL A 100 2.84 -6.48 10.64
N ALA A 101 1.78 -6.01 11.31
CA ALA A 101 0.53 -6.76 11.41
C ALA A 101 -0.16 -6.98 10.05
N THR A 102 0.07 -6.11 9.03
CA THR A 102 -0.49 -6.33 7.69
C THR A 102 0.07 -7.56 6.97
N LEU A 103 1.25 -8.06 7.36
CA LEU A 103 1.80 -9.33 6.83
C LEU A 103 0.93 -10.54 7.17
N LEU A 104 0.04 -10.43 8.17
CA LEU A 104 -0.92 -11.48 8.51
C LEU A 104 -2.04 -11.61 7.48
N VAL A 105 -2.30 -10.58 6.66
CA VAL A 105 -3.36 -10.59 5.64
C VAL A 105 -3.12 -11.68 4.58
N PRO A 106 -1.92 -11.78 3.98
CA PRO A 106 -1.51 -12.94 3.18
C PRO A 106 -1.76 -14.30 3.84
N ALA A 107 -1.39 -14.45 5.11
CA ALA A 107 -1.55 -15.71 5.84
C ALA A 107 -3.02 -16.07 6.05
N LEU A 108 -3.85 -15.09 6.42
CA LEU A 108 -5.30 -15.28 6.55
C LEU A 108 -5.95 -15.66 5.21
N LYS A 109 -5.47 -15.08 4.11
CA LYS A 109 -5.93 -15.45 2.77
C LYS A 109 -5.65 -16.94 2.47
N VAL A 110 -4.53 -17.49 2.94
CA VAL A 110 -4.19 -18.93 2.78
C VAL A 110 -5.21 -19.81 3.47
N GLU A 111 -5.52 -19.52 4.73
CA GLU A 111 -6.52 -20.29 5.48
C GLU A 111 -7.91 -20.16 4.86
N LEU A 112 -8.29 -18.95 4.45
CA LEU A 112 -9.58 -18.70 3.80
C LEU A 112 -9.72 -19.50 2.50
N GLU A 113 -8.68 -19.54 1.66
CA GLU A 113 -8.70 -20.30 0.42
C GLU A 113 -8.83 -21.81 0.70
N GLY A 114 -8.14 -22.33 1.73
CA GLY A 114 -8.29 -23.72 2.16
C GLY A 114 -9.70 -24.07 2.64
N VAL A 115 -10.44 -23.10 3.20
CA VAL A 115 -11.87 -23.27 3.57
C VAL A 115 -12.78 -23.17 2.35
N ILE A 116 -12.48 -22.29 1.38
CA ILE A 116 -13.25 -22.13 0.15
C ILE A 116 -13.11 -23.36 -0.76
N GLU A 117 -11.92 -23.94 -0.84
CA GLU A 117 -11.65 -25.19 -1.57
C GLU A 117 -12.56 -26.33 -1.07
N ARG A 118 -12.75 -26.44 0.26
CA ARG A 118 -13.68 -27.41 0.88
C ARG A 118 -15.15 -27.20 0.50
N ARG A 119 -15.50 -26.04 -0.05
CA ARG A 119 -16.86 -25.70 -0.48
C ARG A 119 -17.05 -25.74 -2.00
N GLU A 120 -16.05 -26.18 -2.77
CA GLU A 120 -16.07 -26.29 -4.24
C GLU A 120 -16.49 -24.99 -4.97
N ILE A 121 -16.18 -23.83 -4.40
CA ILE A 121 -16.52 -22.54 -5.02
C ILE A 121 -15.33 -22.07 -5.86
N ASP A 122 -15.38 -22.27 -7.17
CA ASP A 122 -14.36 -21.70 -8.07
C ASP A 122 -14.65 -20.22 -8.33
N ARG A 123 -13.69 -19.34 -7.99
CA ARG A 123 -13.83 -17.87 -8.08
C ARG A 123 -12.82 -17.23 -9.02
N LEU A 124 -12.43 -17.92 -10.09
CA LEU A 124 -11.59 -17.34 -11.14
C LEU A 124 -12.40 -16.36 -12.00
N LYS A 125 -12.44 -15.08 -11.58
CA LYS A 125 -12.89 -13.99 -12.44
C LYS A 125 -11.73 -13.53 -13.33
N PRO A 126 -11.93 -13.12 -14.60
CA PRO A 126 -10.87 -12.56 -15.44
C PRO A 126 -10.14 -11.40 -14.76
N ALA A 127 -8.84 -11.24 -15.05
CA ALA A 127 -8.06 -10.12 -14.51
C ALA A 127 -8.62 -8.79 -15.03
N VAL A 128 -8.57 -7.75 -14.19
CA VAL A 128 -9.03 -6.42 -14.59
C VAL A 128 -8.12 -5.91 -15.70
N GLY A 129 -8.71 -5.42 -16.79
CA GLY A 129 -7.97 -4.85 -17.93
C GLY A 129 -7.68 -5.83 -19.08
N THR A 130 -8.02 -7.11 -19.00
CA THR A 130 -7.77 -8.08 -20.09
C THR A 130 -8.94 -8.23 -21.09
N GLY A 131 -10.08 -7.58 -20.83
CA GLY A 131 -11.33 -7.78 -21.58
C GLY A 131 -11.56 -6.84 -22.78
N GLY A 132 -10.53 -6.21 -23.34
CA GLY A 132 -10.65 -5.32 -24.51
C GLY A 132 -11.48 -4.04 -24.31
N GLY A 133 -11.85 -3.72 -23.06
CA GLY A 133 -12.60 -2.52 -22.70
C GLY A 133 -11.78 -1.23 -22.73
N PRO A 134 -12.40 -0.07 -22.39
CA PRO A 134 -11.72 1.22 -22.37
C PRO A 134 -10.50 1.24 -21.44
N VAL A 135 -10.56 0.51 -20.33
CA VAL A 135 -9.42 0.33 -19.40
C VAL A 135 -8.24 -0.36 -20.07
N SER A 136 -8.46 -1.44 -20.84
CA SER A 136 -7.42 -2.15 -21.59
C SER A 136 -6.72 -1.22 -22.56
N ARG A 137 -7.48 -0.42 -23.30
CA ARG A 137 -6.93 0.51 -24.31
C ARG A 137 -6.02 1.56 -23.69
N VAL A 138 -6.38 2.10 -22.52
CA VAL A 138 -5.53 3.06 -21.79
C VAL A 138 -4.25 2.39 -21.32
N LEU A 139 -4.34 1.18 -20.74
CA LEU A 139 -3.19 0.41 -20.31
C LEU A 139 -2.25 0.08 -21.47
N ASP A 140 -2.79 -0.38 -22.61
CA ASP A 140 -2.00 -0.73 -23.81
C ASP A 140 -1.29 0.50 -24.40
N THR A 141 -1.96 1.65 -24.41
CA THR A 141 -1.37 2.91 -24.89
C THR A 141 -0.22 3.35 -23.98
N GLY A 142 -0.43 3.31 -22.66
CA GLY A 142 0.61 3.63 -21.68
C GLY A 142 1.81 2.68 -21.79
N ALA A 143 1.57 1.37 -21.89
CA ALA A 143 2.61 0.37 -22.06
C ALA A 143 3.38 0.55 -23.38
N THR A 144 2.68 0.87 -24.48
CA THR A 144 3.30 1.12 -25.78
C THR A 144 4.18 2.37 -25.75
N LEU A 145 3.72 3.44 -25.10
CA LEU A 145 4.48 4.68 -24.96
C LEU A 145 5.76 4.45 -24.14
N ALA A 146 5.64 3.75 -23.01
CA ALA A 146 6.77 3.42 -22.15
C ALA A 146 7.82 2.55 -22.84
N THR A 147 7.39 1.63 -23.72
CA THR A 147 8.30 0.71 -24.43
C THR A 147 8.89 1.30 -25.71
N LYS A 148 8.12 2.05 -26.50
CA LYS A 148 8.59 2.62 -27.79
C LYS A 148 9.30 3.96 -27.64
N ALA A 149 9.00 4.73 -26.61
CA ALA A 149 9.58 6.05 -26.39
C ALA A 149 10.04 6.25 -24.92
N PRO A 150 10.88 5.36 -24.36
CA PRO A 150 11.29 5.43 -22.95
C PRO A 150 11.98 6.75 -22.59
N TYR A 151 12.82 7.28 -23.48
CA TYR A 151 13.48 8.57 -23.26
C TYR A 151 12.51 9.75 -23.18
N VAL A 152 11.41 9.71 -23.95
CA VAL A 152 10.36 10.74 -23.87
C VAL A 152 9.66 10.67 -22.52
N VAL A 153 9.33 9.47 -22.05
CA VAL A 153 8.72 9.27 -20.73
C VAL A 153 9.64 9.79 -19.62
N ILE A 154 10.93 9.47 -19.69
CA ILE A 154 11.93 9.97 -18.72
C ILE A 154 12.05 11.49 -18.79
N ALA A 155 12.13 12.07 -19.99
CA ALA A 155 12.23 13.52 -20.15
C ALA A 155 11.02 14.25 -19.57
N VAL A 156 9.81 13.74 -19.82
CA VAL A 156 8.57 14.28 -19.25
C VAL A 156 8.57 14.14 -17.73
N ALA A 157 8.94 12.97 -17.18
CA ALA A 157 9.00 12.75 -15.74
C ALA A 157 10.02 13.67 -15.05
N LEU A 158 11.17 13.91 -15.68
CA LEU A 158 12.19 14.84 -15.18
C LEU A 158 11.70 16.29 -15.24
N LEU A 159 11.03 16.69 -16.33
CA LEU A 159 10.47 18.03 -16.47
C LEU A 159 9.39 18.31 -15.42
N VAL A 160 8.49 17.35 -15.20
CA VAL A 160 7.46 17.44 -14.16
C VAL A 160 8.09 17.50 -12.78
N SER A 161 9.07 16.63 -12.50
CA SER A 161 9.80 16.64 -11.22
C SER A 161 10.54 17.96 -10.97
N ALA A 162 11.21 18.52 -11.99
CA ALA A 162 11.92 19.79 -11.90
C ALA A 162 10.95 20.97 -11.67
N THR A 163 9.80 20.95 -12.35
CA THR A 163 8.75 21.95 -12.16
C THR A 163 8.18 21.89 -10.75
N GLY A 164 7.90 20.68 -10.24
CA GLY A 164 7.43 20.47 -8.87
C GLY A 164 8.46 20.90 -7.83
N ALA A 165 9.75 20.57 -8.05
CA ALA A 165 10.84 21.00 -7.18
C ALA A 165 10.98 22.53 -7.14
N TYR A 166 10.84 23.21 -8.29
CA TYR A 166 10.82 24.67 -8.35
C TYR A 166 9.61 25.25 -7.58
N GLY A 167 8.41 24.71 -7.80
CA GLY A 167 7.22 25.14 -7.07
C GLY A 167 7.33 24.96 -5.56
N ALA A 168 7.99 23.89 -5.10
CA ALA A 168 8.21 23.62 -3.68
C ALA A 168 9.08 24.69 -2.99
N THR A 169 9.95 25.40 -3.72
CA THR A 169 10.76 26.48 -3.14
C THR A 169 9.95 27.71 -2.74
N GLY A 170 8.73 27.85 -3.26
CA GLY A 170 7.81 28.94 -2.92
C GLY A 170 6.76 28.57 -1.87
N ILE A 171 6.84 27.39 -1.24
CA ILE A 171 5.89 26.99 -0.20
C ILE A 171 6.31 27.58 1.14
N ASP A 172 5.48 28.47 1.68
CA ASP A 172 5.63 28.96 3.05
C ASP A 172 5.27 27.86 4.05
N ALA A 173 6.26 27.42 4.84
CA ALA A 173 6.04 26.48 5.92
C ALA A 173 5.60 27.22 7.19
N SER A 174 4.28 27.33 7.38
CA SER A 174 3.69 27.79 8.63
C SER A 174 3.27 26.61 9.51
N PHE A 175 3.52 26.72 10.82
CA PHE A 175 3.05 25.79 11.85
C PHE A 175 2.18 26.52 12.89
N GLY A 176 1.50 27.59 12.47
CA GLY A 176 0.57 28.34 13.32
C GLY A 176 -0.69 27.53 13.60
N GLN A 177 -1.11 27.46 14.87
CA GLN A 177 -2.39 26.80 15.23
C GLN A 177 -3.60 27.53 14.62
N SER A 178 -3.47 28.83 14.35
CA SER A 178 -4.44 29.67 13.63
C SER A 178 -4.75 29.15 12.22
N ASP A 179 -3.79 28.53 11.57
CA ASP A 179 -3.90 28.12 10.15
C ASP A 179 -4.70 26.81 10.00
N PHE A 180 -5.02 26.16 11.12
CA PHE A 180 -5.86 24.96 11.19
C PHE A 180 -7.28 25.26 11.67
N LEU A 181 -7.59 26.52 11.99
CA LEU A 181 -8.93 26.98 12.34
C LEU A 181 -9.65 27.46 11.07
N ALA A 182 -10.94 27.18 10.96
CA ALA A 182 -11.74 27.75 9.88
C ALA A 182 -11.83 29.27 10.06
N GLU A 183 -11.61 30.05 9.01
CA GLU A 183 -11.93 31.47 9.04
C GLU A 183 -13.40 31.66 9.41
N ASP A 184 -13.67 32.52 10.40
CA ASP A 184 -15.03 32.95 10.71
C ASP A 184 -15.62 33.64 9.47
N PRO A 185 -16.90 33.40 9.14
CA PRO A 185 -17.54 34.04 8.00
C PRO A 185 -17.54 35.56 8.17
N ASP A 186 -17.16 36.29 7.13
CA ASP A 186 -17.23 37.75 7.11
C ASP A 186 -18.65 38.23 7.47
N ASP A 187 -18.76 39.14 8.46
CA ASP A 187 -20.01 39.72 8.99
C ASP A 187 -20.90 40.39 7.92
#